data_AF-A0A6A5ZE37-F1
#
_entry.id   AF-A0A6A5ZE37-F1
#
_cell.length_a   1.000
_cell.length_b   1.000
_cell.length_c   1.000
_cell.angle_alpha   90.00
_cell.angle_beta   90.00
_cell.angle_gamma   90.00
#
_symmetry.space_group_name_H-M   'P 1'
#
loop_
_entity.id
_entity.type
_entity.pdbx_description
1 polymer ?
#
loop_
_entity_poly.entity_id
_entity_poly.type
_entity_poly.pdbx_seq_one_letter_code
_entity_poly.pdbx_strand_id
1 'polypeptide(L)'
;MISTASICAPASGPASSSSNKTIGIPIARGGDFLVRIAPPVRPLAPSAAQNGPRSRPVLELRVSKNVLASNSAYFQGILGLQPGLSMVTIDDNGSNRHALELWLRAAHQAEVPKMLKAVHSRHVWNTVAVGKLYGFLPLEAPAVKAWFIDYYKETLQNGAYLTPGVARTLAYPCAYFDHAEGFMKLTKFLVFNMNDKLYSLNTSDYEALNNEARLLDAPLLSARLDVQDRLARELDHPLRKLHQATCACRKETAFDYEDALAAIGCWPIASAFTRYTLSQILEKLGTFNFTPDRKDCESGYCRLDFNKSVRIAITRTKEEFDGLCLDCMKRSKAPQAGQARKEYIEKNSPFKGCWDMDCRYGHAQTTWRHSWTGSPTDRRLILGADRGERVRHRELERERAREKEATAGREWAPRGRRSGRRRSHFSMGNGNGEAAALDGAEHEDIDDDDEFYDAEEDTYLTEDIAELNVRDE
;
A
#
# COMPACT_ATOMS: atom_id res chain seq x y z
N MET A 1 -21.18 -20.45 4.99
CA MET A 1 -22.42 -20.90 4.31
C MET A 1 -22.01 -21.64 3.04
N ILE A 2 -22.17 -22.97 3.02
CA ILE A 2 -21.89 -23.78 1.83
C ILE A 2 -23.07 -23.56 0.88
N SER A 3 -22.83 -22.94 -0.29
CA SER A 3 -23.84 -22.82 -1.33
C SER A 3 -24.17 -24.24 -1.81
N THR A 4 -25.34 -24.75 -1.43
CA THR A 4 -25.81 -26.08 -1.86
C THR A 4 -26.19 -25.99 -3.34
N ALA A 5 -25.31 -26.46 -4.23
CA ALA A 5 -25.68 -26.69 -5.61
C ALA A 5 -26.72 -27.82 -5.64
N SER A 6 -27.97 -27.49 -5.95
CA SER A 6 -29.02 -28.50 -6.11
C SER A 6 -28.87 -29.15 -7.49
N ILE A 7 -28.39 -30.39 -7.51
CA ILE A 7 -28.37 -31.23 -8.71
C ILE A 7 -29.78 -31.79 -8.89
N CYS A 8 -30.65 -31.06 -9.57
CA CYS A 8 -31.98 -31.55 -9.91
C CYS A 8 -31.92 -32.40 -11.20
N ALA A 9 -32.17 -33.70 -11.09
CA ALA A 9 -32.57 -34.52 -12.24
C ALA A 9 -33.96 -34.06 -12.75
N PRO A 10 -34.24 -34.13 -14.06
CA PRO A 10 -35.53 -33.69 -14.59
C PRO A 10 -36.64 -34.65 -14.12
N ALA A 11 -37.43 -34.20 -13.13
CA ALA A 11 -38.66 -34.87 -12.73
C ALA A 11 -39.81 -34.46 -13.67
N SER A 12 -40.37 -35.43 -14.39
CA SER A 12 -41.52 -35.30 -15.27
C SER A 12 -42.83 -35.38 -14.47
N GLY A 13 -43.39 -34.23 -14.09
CA GLY A 13 -44.72 -34.13 -13.48
C GLY A 13 -45.42 -32.81 -13.86
N PRO A 14 -46.74 -32.81 -14.15
CA PRO A 14 -47.44 -31.63 -14.63
C PRO A 14 -47.87 -30.73 -13.45
N ALA A 15 -47.01 -29.79 -13.07
CA ALA A 15 -47.38 -28.67 -12.19
C ALA A 15 -47.71 -27.44 -13.05
N SER A 16 -48.84 -26.78 -12.75
CA SER A 16 -49.34 -25.61 -13.47
C SER A 16 -48.29 -24.50 -13.53
N SER A 17 -47.72 -24.30 -14.71
CA SER A 17 -46.58 -23.43 -14.95
C SER A 17 -46.97 -21.96 -14.99
N SER A 18 -46.67 -21.19 -13.94
CA SER A 18 -46.43 -19.77 -14.12
C SER A 18 -45.15 -19.64 -14.97
N SER A 19 -45.28 -19.24 -16.23
CA SER A 19 -44.16 -19.15 -17.16
C SER A 19 -43.22 -18.01 -16.77
N ASN A 20 -42.25 -18.32 -15.90
CA ASN A 20 -41.15 -17.40 -15.64
C ASN A 20 -40.44 -17.10 -16.97
N LYS A 21 -40.32 -15.81 -17.31
CA LYS A 21 -39.65 -15.36 -18.53
C LYS A 21 -38.18 -15.80 -18.50
N THR A 22 -37.78 -16.63 -19.45
CA THR A 22 -36.38 -17.06 -19.62
C THR A 22 -35.65 -16.10 -20.57
N ILE A 23 -34.44 -15.68 -20.20
CA ILE A 23 -33.56 -14.86 -21.04
C ILE A 23 -32.32 -15.69 -21.38
N GLY A 24 -32.19 -16.08 -22.66
CA GLY A 24 -31.01 -16.81 -23.15
C GLY A 24 -29.93 -15.86 -23.66
N ILE A 25 -28.70 -16.00 -23.17
CA ILE A 25 -27.52 -15.24 -23.61
C ILE A 25 -26.45 -16.23 -24.10
N PRO A 26 -26.11 -16.23 -25.40
CA PRO A 26 -25.00 -17.02 -25.91
C PRO A 26 -23.67 -16.36 -25.53
N ILE A 27 -22.85 -17.04 -24.74
CA ILE A 27 -21.48 -16.60 -24.43
C ILE A 27 -20.50 -17.22 -25.43
N ALA A 28 -20.69 -18.50 -25.77
CA ALA A 28 -19.92 -19.21 -26.79
C ALA A 28 -20.77 -19.53 -28.02
N ARG A 29 -20.25 -19.29 -29.24
CA ARG A 29 -20.97 -19.51 -30.53
C ARG A 29 -21.39 -20.97 -30.78
N GLY A 30 -20.87 -21.92 -30.01
CA GLY A 30 -21.26 -23.34 -30.04
C GLY A 30 -21.32 -23.94 -28.63
N GLY A 31 -21.81 -23.17 -27.66
CA GLY A 31 -21.87 -23.63 -26.27
C GLY A 31 -22.72 -24.91 -26.11
N ASP A 32 -22.10 -25.95 -25.57
CA ASP A 32 -22.65 -27.28 -25.31
C ASP A 32 -23.11 -27.47 -23.85
N PHE A 33 -22.94 -26.44 -23.01
CA PHE A 33 -23.31 -26.46 -21.60
C PHE A 33 -24.15 -25.23 -21.22
N LEU A 34 -25.17 -25.45 -20.39
CA LEU A 34 -26.08 -24.39 -19.94
C LEU A 34 -25.88 -24.07 -18.45
N VAL A 35 -25.49 -22.84 -18.16
CA VAL A 35 -25.49 -22.31 -16.79
C VAL A 35 -26.79 -21.53 -16.59
N ARG A 36 -27.71 -22.08 -15.80
CA ARG A 36 -28.98 -21.46 -15.47
C ARG A 36 -28.88 -20.74 -14.13
N ILE A 37 -29.25 -19.48 -14.09
CA ILE A 37 -29.32 -18.67 -12.86
C ILE A 37 -30.79 -18.46 -12.53
N ALA A 38 -31.26 -19.09 -11.45
CA ALA A 38 -32.67 -19.08 -11.05
C ALA A 38 -32.85 -18.27 -9.76
N PRO A 39 -33.95 -17.50 -9.61
CA PRO A 39 -34.25 -16.85 -8.33
C PRO A 39 -34.35 -17.88 -7.20
N PRO A 40 -34.00 -17.50 -5.96
CA PRO A 40 -33.94 -18.44 -4.86
C PRO A 40 -35.36 -18.91 -4.57
N VAL A 41 -35.52 -20.23 -4.41
CA VAL A 41 -36.80 -20.83 -4.03
C VAL A 41 -37.09 -20.41 -2.60
N ARG A 42 -37.83 -19.31 -2.41
CA ARG A 42 -38.29 -18.93 -1.07
C ARG A 42 -39.27 -20.01 -0.60
N PRO A 43 -39.08 -20.60 0.59
CA PRO A 43 -40.11 -21.42 1.22
C PRO A 43 -41.41 -20.61 1.25
N LEU A 44 -42.51 -21.23 0.85
CA LEU A 44 -43.84 -20.61 0.81
C LEU A 44 -44.26 -20.20 2.22
N ALA A 45 -43.81 -19.04 2.69
CA ALA A 45 -44.40 -18.39 3.83
C ALA A 45 -45.77 -17.84 3.37
N PRO A 46 -46.87 -18.13 4.09
CA PRO A 46 -48.19 -17.62 3.76
C PRO A 46 -48.20 -16.09 3.99
N SER A 47 -47.84 -15.33 2.96
CA SER A 47 -47.91 -13.87 2.99
C SER A 47 -49.31 -13.43 2.60
N ALA A 48 -50.06 -12.92 3.57
CA ALA A 48 -51.27 -12.13 3.31
C ALA A 48 -50.88 -10.82 2.59
N ALA A 49 -51.76 -10.35 1.69
CA ALA A 49 -51.74 -9.05 0.96
C ALA A 49 -51.02 -8.96 -0.42
N GLN A 50 -51.73 -9.41 -1.45
CA GLN A 50 -52.19 -8.66 -2.65
C GLN A 50 -51.27 -7.74 -3.51
N ASN A 51 -49.94 -7.83 -3.44
CA ASN A 51 -49.10 -7.39 -4.57
C ASN A 51 -48.18 -8.54 -5.01
N GLY A 52 -48.60 -9.27 -6.05
CA GLY A 52 -47.89 -10.43 -6.54
C GLY A 52 -46.41 -10.10 -6.82
N PRO A 53 -45.44 -10.80 -6.19
CA PRO A 53 -44.04 -10.52 -6.40
C PRO A 53 -43.71 -10.73 -7.87
N ARG A 54 -43.17 -9.69 -8.54
CA ARG A 54 -42.63 -9.81 -9.90
C ARG A 54 -41.51 -10.84 -9.87
N SER A 55 -41.81 -12.05 -10.32
CA SER A 55 -40.84 -13.14 -10.42
C SER A 55 -39.69 -12.69 -11.32
N ARG A 56 -38.45 -12.79 -10.82
CA ARG A 56 -37.28 -12.41 -11.59
C ARG A 56 -37.09 -13.41 -12.75
N PRO A 57 -36.75 -12.94 -13.95
CA PRO A 57 -36.55 -13.82 -15.09
C PRO A 57 -35.36 -14.76 -14.86
N VAL A 58 -35.51 -16.02 -15.27
CA VAL A 58 -34.43 -17.02 -15.25
C VAL A 58 -33.43 -16.65 -16.34
N LEU A 59 -32.15 -16.59 -16.00
CA LEU A 59 -31.09 -16.35 -16.98
C LEU A 59 -30.47 -17.69 -17.41
N GLU A 60 -30.28 -17.84 -18.71
CA GLU A 60 -29.67 -19.02 -19.32
C GLU A 60 -28.43 -18.61 -20.12
N LEU A 61 -27.25 -18.99 -19.63
CA LEU A 61 -25.97 -18.68 -20.24
C LEU A 61 -25.44 -19.91 -20.96
N ARG A 62 -25.32 -19.85 -22.30
CA ARG A 62 -24.74 -20.95 -23.10
C ARG A 62 -23.23 -20.78 -23.23
N VAL A 63 -22.49 -21.76 -22.72
CA VAL A 63 -21.02 -21.77 -22.58
C VAL A 63 -20.44 -23.08 -23.08
N SER A 64 -19.12 -23.12 -23.31
CA SER A 64 -18.40 -24.35 -23.62
C SER A 64 -18.01 -25.09 -22.34
N LYS A 65 -18.37 -26.37 -22.25
CA LYS A 65 -18.05 -27.25 -21.11
C LYS A 65 -16.55 -27.35 -20.88
N ASN A 66 -15.79 -27.55 -21.95
CA ASN A 66 -14.34 -27.71 -21.89
C ASN A 66 -13.66 -26.44 -21.39
N VAL A 67 -14.01 -25.28 -21.97
CA VAL A 67 -13.47 -23.98 -21.54
C VAL A 67 -13.80 -23.73 -20.07
N LEU A 68 -15.04 -24.01 -19.67
CA LEU A 68 -15.48 -23.80 -18.29
C LEU A 68 -14.72 -24.69 -17.29
N ALA A 69 -14.54 -25.97 -17.60
CA ALA A 69 -13.77 -26.91 -16.78
C ALA A 69 -12.29 -26.52 -16.69
N SER A 70 -11.69 -25.99 -17.76
CA SER A 70 -10.29 -25.53 -17.75
C SER A 70 -10.07 -24.22 -16.98
N ASN A 71 -11.11 -23.39 -16.82
CA ASN A 71 -10.99 -22.05 -16.24
C ASN A 71 -11.70 -21.91 -14.89
N SER A 72 -12.29 -22.96 -14.31
CA SER A 72 -12.95 -22.90 -13.01
C SER A 72 -12.80 -24.21 -12.25
N ALA A 73 -12.21 -24.17 -11.06
CA ALA A 73 -12.03 -25.35 -10.21
C ALA A 73 -13.38 -25.97 -9.80
N TYR A 74 -14.40 -25.14 -9.56
CA TYR A 74 -15.74 -25.61 -9.24
C TYR A 74 -16.36 -26.41 -10.39
N PHE A 75 -16.36 -25.85 -11.60
CA PHE A 75 -16.92 -26.54 -12.76
C PHE A 75 -16.06 -27.72 -13.20
N GLN A 76 -14.73 -27.65 -13.05
CA GLN A 76 -13.83 -28.79 -13.24
C GLN A 76 -14.25 -29.98 -12.37
N GLY A 77 -14.51 -29.74 -11.07
CA GLY A 77 -14.95 -30.77 -10.14
C GLY A 77 -16.29 -31.39 -10.54
N ILE A 78 -17.30 -30.56 -10.79
CA ILE A 78 -18.65 -31.05 -11.16
C ILE A 78 -18.63 -31.79 -12.50
N LEU A 79 -17.98 -31.25 -13.51
CA LEU A 79 -17.95 -31.83 -14.86
C LEU A 79 -17.05 -33.06 -14.93
N GLY A 80 -16.03 -33.16 -14.06
CA GLY A 80 -15.22 -34.37 -13.88
C GLY A 80 -16.01 -35.51 -13.25
N LEU A 81 -16.85 -35.22 -12.24
CA LEU A 81 -17.76 -36.20 -11.63
C LEU A 81 -18.92 -36.58 -12.57
N GLN A 82 -19.40 -35.64 -13.38
CA GLN A 82 -20.53 -35.83 -14.29
C GLN A 82 -20.22 -35.32 -15.71
N PRO A 83 -19.48 -36.10 -16.52
CA PRO A 83 -19.15 -35.73 -17.90
C PRO A 83 -20.39 -35.61 -18.82
N GLY A 84 -21.49 -36.27 -18.49
CA GLY A 84 -22.77 -36.16 -19.22
C GLY A 84 -23.66 -34.97 -18.82
N LEU A 85 -23.28 -34.19 -17.79
CA LEU A 85 -24.08 -33.07 -17.33
C LEU A 85 -24.15 -31.97 -18.40
N SER A 86 -25.36 -31.63 -18.84
CA SER A 86 -25.63 -30.62 -19.87
C SER A 86 -26.04 -29.26 -19.30
N MET A 87 -26.43 -29.21 -18.02
CA MET A 87 -26.89 -28.00 -17.36
C MET A 87 -26.56 -28.00 -15.88
N VAL A 88 -26.29 -26.82 -15.32
CA VAL A 88 -26.23 -26.57 -13.88
C VAL A 88 -27.12 -25.39 -13.53
N THR A 89 -27.86 -25.49 -12.43
CA THR A 89 -28.65 -24.37 -11.90
C THR A 89 -27.95 -23.79 -10.69
N ILE A 90 -27.84 -22.46 -10.66
CA ILE A 90 -27.23 -21.68 -9.60
C ILE A 90 -28.29 -20.71 -9.07
N ASP A 91 -28.38 -20.63 -7.74
CA ASP A 91 -29.32 -19.72 -7.08
C ASP A 91 -28.85 -18.27 -7.19
N ASP A 92 -29.75 -17.40 -7.64
CA ASP A 92 -29.57 -15.95 -7.66
C ASP A 92 -29.88 -15.37 -6.30
N ASN A 93 -28.88 -15.26 -5.43
CA ASN A 93 -29.00 -14.46 -4.22
C ASN A 93 -29.16 -12.94 -4.50
N GLY A 94 -29.27 -12.54 -5.77
CA GLY A 94 -29.63 -11.19 -6.23
C GLY A 94 -28.46 -10.37 -6.75
N SER A 95 -27.25 -10.88 -6.59
CA SER A 95 -25.98 -10.19 -6.84
C SER A 95 -25.07 -10.95 -7.79
N ASN A 96 -25.37 -12.22 -8.06
CA ASN A 96 -24.47 -13.15 -8.76
C ASN A 96 -24.57 -13.07 -10.28
N ARG A 97 -25.72 -12.66 -10.80
CA ARG A 97 -25.99 -12.70 -12.24
C ARG A 97 -24.94 -11.95 -13.07
N HIS A 98 -24.69 -10.69 -12.73
CA HIS A 98 -23.75 -9.84 -13.48
C HIS A 98 -22.31 -10.33 -13.34
N ALA A 99 -21.91 -10.65 -12.11
CA ALA A 99 -20.58 -11.14 -11.81
C ALA A 99 -20.28 -12.48 -12.50
N LEU A 100 -21.23 -13.41 -12.50
CA LEU A 100 -21.07 -14.72 -13.13
C LEU A 100 -21.03 -14.59 -14.66
N GLU A 101 -21.90 -13.76 -15.25
CA GLU A 101 -21.84 -13.49 -16.70
C GLU A 101 -20.49 -12.88 -17.09
N LEU A 102 -19.97 -11.93 -16.32
CA LEU A 102 -18.66 -11.32 -16.56
C LEU A 102 -17.52 -12.37 -16.55
N TRP A 103 -17.47 -13.22 -15.53
CA TRP A 103 -16.45 -14.28 -15.43
C TRP A 103 -16.58 -15.30 -16.57
N LEU A 104 -17.79 -15.72 -16.90
CA LEU A 104 -18.02 -16.66 -17.99
C LEU A 104 -17.60 -16.07 -19.33
N ARG A 105 -17.89 -14.79 -19.59
CA ARG A 105 -17.41 -14.10 -20.81
C ARG A 105 -15.89 -14.02 -20.84
N ALA A 106 -15.26 -13.62 -19.73
CA ALA A 106 -13.82 -13.53 -19.63
C ALA A 106 -13.13 -14.88 -19.88
N ALA A 107 -13.64 -15.97 -19.29
CA ALA A 107 -13.13 -17.32 -19.49
C ALA A 107 -13.23 -17.78 -20.96
N HIS A 108 -14.26 -17.33 -21.68
CA HIS A 108 -14.46 -17.64 -23.10
C HIS A 108 -13.83 -16.62 -24.05
N GLN A 109 -13.07 -15.65 -23.53
CA GLN A 109 -12.53 -14.52 -24.32
C GLN A 109 -13.61 -13.81 -25.15
N ALA A 110 -14.84 -13.80 -24.65
CA ALA A 110 -15.97 -13.14 -25.28
C ALA A 110 -16.00 -11.66 -24.90
N GLU A 111 -16.55 -10.83 -25.80
CA GLU A 111 -16.73 -9.41 -25.53
C GLU A 111 -17.61 -9.19 -24.28
N VAL A 112 -17.16 -8.29 -23.41
CA VAL A 112 -17.90 -7.84 -22.22
C VAL A 112 -18.81 -6.67 -22.63
N PRO A 113 -20.14 -6.84 -22.68
CA PRO A 113 -21.03 -5.79 -23.12
C PRO A 113 -21.00 -4.61 -22.16
N LYS A 114 -21.25 -3.39 -22.68
CA LYS A 114 -21.28 -2.16 -21.87
C LYS A 114 -22.25 -2.23 -20.68
N MET A 115 -23.33 -3.00 -20.77
CA MET A 115 -24.29 -3.18 -19.68
C MET A 115 -23.72 -3.94 -18.47
N LEU A 116 -22.59 -4.65 -18.63
CA LEU A 116 -21.88 -5.32 -17.54
C LEU A 116 -20.83 -4.43 -16.87
N LYS A 117 -20.66 -3.17 -17.32
CA LYS A 117 -19.81 -2.21 -16.60
C LYS A 117 -20.26 -2.10 -15.14
N ALA A 118 -19.31 -2.10 -14.21
CA ALA A 118 -19.65 -1.81 -12.82
C ALA A 118 -20.14 -0.36 -12.72
N VAL A 119 -21.32 -0.18 -12.14
CA VAL A 119 -21.87 1.16 -11.83
C VAL A 119 -21.67 1.48 -10.35
N HIS A 120 -21.64 0.44 -9.51
CA HIS A 120 -21.51 0.56 -8.06
C HIS A 120 -20.42 -0.38 -7.56
N SER A 121 -19.78 0.00 -6.46
CA SER A 121 -18.74 -0.79 -5.81
C SER A 121 -19.22 -2.19 -5.43
N ARG A 122 -20.50 -2.34 -5.08
CA ARG A 122 -21.14 -3.63 -4.83
C ARG A 122 -20.94 -4.61 -5.99
N HIS A 123 -20.99 -4.16 -7.25
CA HIS A 123 -20.76 -5.04 -8.40
C HIS A 123 -19.33 -5.57 -8.42
N VAL A 124 -18.34 -4.74 -8.07
CA VAL A 124 -16.94 -5.16 -7.97
C VAL A 124 -16.76 -6.21 -6.89
N TRP A 125 -17.30 -5.97 -5.69
CA TRP A 125 -17.22 -6.94 -4.59
C TRP A 125 -17.95 -8.24 -4.90
N ASN A 126 -19.10 -8.19 -5.57
CA ASN A 126 -19.78 -9.39 -6.06
C ASN A 126 -18.93 -10.14 -7.08
N THR A 127 -18.24 -9.45 -7.99
CA THR A 127 -17.30 -10.06 -8.94
C THR A 127 -16.15 -10.77 -8.23
N VAL A 128 -15.58 -10.16 -7.18
CA VAL A 128 -14.57 -10.80 -6.32
C VAL A 128 -15.14 -12.07 -5.67
N ALA A 129 -16.32 -11.97 -5.06
CA ALA A 129 -16.97 -13.08 -4.37
C ALA A 129 -17.24 -14.27 -5.30
N VAL A 130 -17.86 -14.01 -6.45
CA VAL A 130 -18.19 -15.03 -7.45
C VAL A 130 -16.93 -15.64 -8.04
N GLY A 131 -15.89 -14.83 -8.31
CA GLY A 131 -14.61 -15.32 -8.80
C GLY A 131 -14.00 -16.37 -7.87
N LYS A 132 -14.05 -16.09 -6.56
CA LYS A 132 -13.58 -17.02 -5.52
C LYS A 132 -14.49 -18.22 -5.32
N LEU A 133 -15.79 -17.99 -5.20
CA LEU A 133 -16.78 -19.03 -4.92
C LEU A 133 -16.74 -20.13 -5.98
N TYR A 134 -16.58 -19.76 -7.24
CA TYR A 134 -16.48 -20.72 -8.35
C TYR A 134 -15.05 -21.01 -8.78
N GLY A 135 -14.03 -20.47 -8.08
CA GLY A 135 -12.62 -20.73 -8.34
C GLY A 135 -12.20 -20.47 -9.79
N PHE A 136 -12.59 -19.32 -10.36
CA PHE A 136 -12.20 -18.94 -11.71
C PHE A 136 -10.68 -18.66 -11.80
N LEU A 137 -10.02 -19.21 -12.82
CA LEU A 137 -8.58 -19.11 -13.09
C LEU A 137 -8.31 -18.59 -14.52
N PRO A 138 -7.23 -17.81 -14.72
CA PRO A 138 -6.45 -17.16 -13.68
C PRO A 138 -7.29 -16.08 -12.96
N LEU A 139 -7.03 -15.85 -11.67
CA LEU A 139 -7.57 -14.69 -10.94
C LEU A 139 -7.29 -13.36 -11.68
N GLU A 140 -6.25 -13.35 -12.51
CA GLU A 140 -5.78 -12.24 -13.35
C GLU A 140 -6.32 -12.31 -14.79
N ALA A 141 -7.54 -12.83 -15.01
CA ALA A 141 -8.17 -12.80 -16.33
C ALA A 141 -8.08 -11.37 -16.92
N PRO A 142 -7.31 -11.12 -17.99
CA PRO A 142 -6.99 -9.78 -18.44
C PRO A 142 -8.23 -8.92 -18.73
N ALA A 143 -9.30 -9.55 -19.22
CA ALA A 143 -10.58 -8.90 -19.47
C ALA A 143 -11.26 -8.39 -18.19
N VAL A 144 -11.23 -9.16 -17.09
CA VAL A 144 -11.83 -8.76 -15.81
C VAL A 144 -10.98 -7.68 -15.14
N LYS A 145 -9.65 -7.80 -15.23
CA LYS A 145 -8.73 -6.76 -14.76
C LYS A 145 -8.95 -5.44 -15.51
N ALA A 146 -9.03 -5.47 -16.84
CA ALA A 146 -9.32 -4.29 -17.66
C ALA A 146 -10.68 -3.68 -17.29
N TRP A 147 -11.73 -4.50 -17.16
CA TRP A 147 -13.05 -4.07 -16.69
C TRP A 147 -13.00 -3.37 -15.32
N PHE A 148 -12.23 -3.93 -14.37
CA PHE A 148 -12.06 -3.31 -13.06
C PHE A 148 -11.29 -1.99 -13.13
N ILE A 149 -10.22 -1.92 -13.93
CA ILE A 149 -9.43 -0.70 -14.12
C ILE A 149 -10.29 0.41 -14.73
N ASP A 150 -11.17 0.10 -15.68
CA ASP A 150 -12.11 1.06 -16.25
C ASP A 150 -13.03 1.62 -15.17
N TYR A 151 -13.62 0.75 -14.35
CA TYR A 151 -14.45 1.18 -13.21
C TYR A 151 -13.67 2.01 -12.19
N TYR A 152 -12.43 1.62 -11.87
CA TYR A 152 -11.55 2.36 -10.97
C TYR A 152 -11.27 3.77 -11.49
N LYS A 153 -10.93 3.91 -12.78
CA LYS A 153 -10.69 5.20 -13.43
C LYS A 153 -11.95 6.06 -13.45
N GLU A 154 -13.08 5.50 -13.87
CA GLU A 154 -14.37 6.20 -13.90
C GLU A 154 -14.77 6.68 -12.48
N THR A 155 -14.57 5.85 -11.46
CA THR A 155 -14.87 6.21 -10.06
C THR A 155 -13.99 7.35 -9.55
N LEU A 156 -12.72 7.41 -9.95
CA LEU A 156 -11.81 8.48 -9.54
C LEU A 156 -11.91 9.75 -10.38
N GLN A 157 -12.29 9.65 -11.66
CA GLN A 157 -12.39 10.79 -12.58
C GLN A 157 -13.78 11.44 -12.59
N ASN A 158 -14.84 10.63 -12.57
CA ASN A 158 -16.23 11.08 -12.69
C ASN A 158 -16.98 11.03 -11.34
N GLY A 159 -16.36 10.51 -10.28
CA GLY A 159 -16.93 10.35 -8.95
C GLY A 159 -16.52 11.44 -7.95
N ALA A 160 -16.78 11.17 -6.66
CA ALA A 160 -16.73 12.11 -5.54
C ALA A 160 -15.33 12.59 -5.08
N TYR A 161 -14.34 12.65 -5.99
CA TYR A 161 -12.91 12.70 -5.65
C TYR A 161 -12.46 11.47 -4.85
N LEU A 162 -11.15 11.32 -4.63
CA LEU A 162 -10.61 10.27 -3.78
C LEU A 162 -11.02 10.55 -2.33
N THR A 163 -12.05 9.85 -1.84
CA THR A 163 -12.51 9.93 -0.45
C THR A 163 -12.09 8.70 0.36
N PRO A 164 -12.03 8.78 1.69
CA PRO A 164 -11.78 7.62 2.55
C PRO A 164 -12.75 6.46 2.31
N GLY A 165 -14.03 6.75 2.02
CA GLY A 165 -15.01 5.71 1.70
C GLY A 165 -14.69 4.95 0.41
N VAL A 166 -14.32 5.68 -0.64
CA VAL A 166 -13.90 5.10 -1.93
C VAL A 166 -12.62 4.27 -1.74
N ALA A 167 -11.61 4.82 -1.06
CA ALA A 167 -10.34 4.13 -0.84
C ALA A 167 -10.51 2.82 -0.03
N ARG A 168 -11.29 2.85 1.06
CA ARG A 168 -11.61 1.65 1.86
C ARG A 168 -12.35 0.58 1.06
N THR A 169 -13.15 0.99 0.07
CA THR A 169 -13.94 0.07 -0.74
C THR A 169 -13.14 -0.54 -1.89
N LEU A 170 -12.13 0.17 -2.40
CA LEU A 170 -11.40 -0.23 -3.61
C LEU A 170 -10.01 -0.85 -3.34
N ALA A 171 -9.40 -0.61 -2.17
CA ALA A 171 -8.07 -1.15 -1.87
C ALA A 171 -8.02 -2.69 -2.00
N TYR A 172 -8.96 -3.40 -1.38
CA TYR A 172 -9.00 -4.87 -1.49
C TYR A 172 -9.27 -5.38 -2.92
N PRO A 173 -10.26 -4.84 -3.67
CA PRO A 173 -10.39 -5.13 -5.10
C PRO A 173 -9.13 -4.88 -5.93
N CYS A 174 -8.37 -3.79 -5.66
CA CYS A 174 -7.10 -3.56 -6.34
C CYS A 174 -6.09 -4.69 -6.08
N ALA A 175 -6.05 -5.23 -4.86
CA ALA A 175 -5.23 -6.40 -4.55
C ALA A 175 -5.72 -7.66 -5.28
N TYR A 176 -7.03 -7.89 -5.29
CA TYR A 176 -7.64 -9.06 -5.91
C TYR A 176 -7.44 -9.11 -7.44
N PHE A 177 -7.65 -7.98 -8.13
CA PHE A 177 -7.48 -7.85 -9.58
C PHE A 177 -6.06 -7.49 -10.02
N ASP A 178 -5.08 -7.55 -9.10
CA ASP A 178 -3.68 -7.24 -9.37
C ASP A 178 -3.44 -5.83 -9.98
N HIS A 179 -4.19 -4.83 -9.51
CA HIS A 179 -3.98 -3.43 -9.89
C HIS A 179 -3.05 -2.74 -8.88
N ALA A 180 -1.74 -2.98 -9.01
CA ALA A 180 -0.73 -2.49 -8.06
C ALA A 180 -0.67 -0.96 -7.90
N GLU A 181 -0.75 -0.20 -9.00
CA GLU A 181 -0.77 1.27 -8.92
C GLU A 181 -1.89 1.79 -8.03
N GLY A 182 -3.12 1.32 -8.30
CA GLY A 182 -4.29 1.70 -7.54
C GLY A 182 -4.19 1.22 -6.10
N PHE A 183 -3.70 0.01 -5.87
CA PHE A 183 -3.51 -0.52 -4.52
C PHE A 183 -2.57 0.37 -3.68
N MET A 184 -1.40 0.67 -4.22
CA MET A 184 -0.39 1.50 -3.55
C MET A 184 -0.93 2.92 -3.29
N LYS A 185 -1.52 3.55 -4.31
CA LYS A 185 -2.13 4.89 -4.19
C LYS A 185 -3.23 4.95 -3.13
N LEU A 186 -4.16 3.99 -3.14
CA LEU A 186 -5.29 3.97 -2.21
C LEU A 186 -4.82 3.71 -0.77
N THR A 187 -3.87 2.78 -0.58
CA THR A 187 -3.35 2.46 0.76
C THR A 187 -2.52 3.60 1.36
N LYS A 188 -1.71 4.31 0.55
CA LYS A 188 -1.07 5.57 0.98
C LYS A 188 -2.13 6.60 1.39
N PHE A 189 -3.13 6.81 0.53
CA PHE A 189 -4.20 7.77 0.84
C PHE A 189 -4.88 7.46 2.17
N LEU A 190 -5.20 6.18 2.43
CA LEU A 190 -5.82 5.75 3.69
C LEU A 190 -4.97 6.09 4.92
N VAL A 191 -3.66 5.80 4.87
CA VAL A 191 -2.74 6.12 5.98
C VAL A 191 -2.73 7.61 6.30
N PHE A 192 -2.70 8.47 5.27
CA PHE A 192 -2.58 9.92 5.46
C PHE A 192 -3.91 10.64 5.75
N ASN A 193 -5.04 10.12 5.27
CA ASN A 193 -6.32 10.85 5.25
C ASN A 193 -7.41 10.27 6.16
N MET A 194 -7.12 9.23 6.93
CA MET A 194 -8.06 8.70 7.91
C MET A 194 -7.60 9.01 9.33
N ASN A 195 -8.54 9.43 10.17
CA ASN A 195 -8.36 9.53 11.62
C ASN A 195 -8.85 8.29 12.34
N ASP A 196 -9.94 7.71 11.84
CA ASP A 196 -10.63 6.59 12.45
C ASP A 196 -9.97 5.24 12.16
N LYS A 197 -10.66 4.19 12.59
CA LYS A 197 -10.31 2.79 12.31
C LYS A 197 -10.10 2.60 10.81
N LEU A 198 -8.87 2.22 10.45
CA LEU A 198 -8.51 1.77 9.10
C LEU A 198 -9.08 0.36 8.92
N TYR A 199 -10.22 0.26 8.24
CA TYR A 199 -10.78 -1.03 7.84
C TYR A 199 -11.24 -1.01 6.39
N SER A 200 -11.08 -2.13 5.69
CA SER A 200 -11.66 -2.31 4.36
C SER A 200 -13.19 -2.37 4.43
N LEU A 201 -13.87 -1.71 3.49
CA LEU A 201 -15.34 -1.67 3.42
C LEU A 201 -15.86 -2.55 2.29
N ASN A 202 -16.34 -3.74 2.63
CA ASN A 202 -17.08 -4.60 1.71
C ASN A 202 -18.51 -4.08 1.52
N THR A 203 -18.94 -3.95 0.26
CA THR A 203 -20.28 -3.45 -0.10
C THR A 203 -21.20 -4.54 -0.63
N SER A 204 -20.72 -5.79 -0.67
CA SER A 204 -21.50 -6.98 -1.02
C SER A 204 -22.09 -7.66 0.22
N ASP A 205 -22.96 -8.63 -0.02
CA ASP A 205 -23.58 -9.46 1.02
C ASP A 205 -22.68 -10.65 1.43
N TYR A 206 -21.45 -10.72 0.91
CA TYR A 206 -20.51 -11.83 1.15
C TYR A 206 -19.63 -11.57 2.37
N GLU A 207 -20.08 -11.96 3.55
CA GLU A 207 -19.36 -11.75 4.83
C GLU A 207 -17.95 -12.34 4.85
N ALA A 208 -17.72 -13.47 4.17
CA ALA A 208 -16.40 -14.11 4.12
C ALA A 208 -15.32 -13.16 3.56
N LEU A 209 -15.69 -12.27 2.64
CA LEU A 209 -14.77 -11.29 2.08
C LEU A 209 -14.37 -10.21 3.09
N ASN A 210 -15.16 -9.98 4.16
CA ASN A 210 -14.76 -9.04 5.21
C ASN A 210 -13.46 -9.51 5.86
N ASN A 211 -13.41 -10.77 6.28
CA ASN A 211 -12.24 -11.32 6.97
C ASN A 211 -10.98 -11.24 6.10
N GLU A 212 -11.11 -11.49 4.80
CA GLU A 212 -9.98 -11.41 3.88
C GLU A 212 -9.54 -9.98 3.59
N ALA A 213 -10.48 -9.05 3.48
CA ALA A 213 -10.17 -7.65 3.26
C ALA A 213 -9.53 -7.00 4.50
N ARG A 214 -9.84 -7.51 5.70
CA ARG A 214 -9.23 -7.09 6.96
C ARG A 214 -7.75 -7.47 7.11
N LEU A 215 -7.21 -8.31 6.22
CA LEU A 215 -5.77 -8.57 6.16
C LEU A 215 -4.96 -7.28 5.88
N LEU A 216 -5.60 -6.24 5.34
CA LEU A 216 -4.98 -4.94 5.10
C LEU A 216 -4.97 -4.04 6.34
N ASP A 217 -5.87 -4.27 7.31
CA ASP A 217 -6.11 -3.34 8.41
C ASP A 217 -4.86 -3.17 9.30
N ALA A 218 -4.26 -4.27 9.73
CA ALA A 218 -3.11 -4.25 10.64
C ALA A 218 -1.85 -3.64 9.99
N PRO A 219 -1.45 -4.02 8.75
CA PRO A 219 -0.39 -3.33 8.02
C PRO A 219 -0.60 -1.83 7.87
N LEU A 220 -1.82 -1.39 7.54
CA LEU A 220 -2.13 0.03 7.36
C LEU A 220 -2.08 0.80 8.68
N LEU A 221 -2.57 0.21 9.77
CA LEU A 221 -2.48 0.82 11.09
C LEU A 221 -1.04 0.96 11.55
N SER A 222 -0.23 -0.10 11.40
CA SER A 222 1.20 -0.06 11.73
C SER A 222 1.94 0.98 10.90
N ALA A 223 1.70 1.04 9.57
CA ALA A 223 2.30 2.06 8.72
C ALA A 223 1.90 3.49 9.17
N ARG A 224 0.65 3.69 9.59
CA ARG A 224 0.20 4.99 10.08
C ARG A 224 0.91 5.40 11.37
N LEU A 225 1.05 4.47 12.32
CA LEU A 225 1.77 4.75 13.57
C LEU A 225 3.23 5.11 13.30
N ASP A 226 3.89 4.41 12.38
CA ASP A 226 5.28 4.69 12.02
C ASP A 226 5.44 6.06 11.33
N VAL A 227 4.49 6.45 10.46
CA VAL A 227 4.46 7.80 9.85
C VAL A 227 4.21 8.89 10.90
N GLN A 228 3.33 8.63 11.88
CA GLN A 228 3.08 9.56 13.00
C GLN A 228 4.32 9.74 13.87
N ASP A 229 4.97 8.64 14.21
CA ASP A 229 6.20 8.59 14.99
C ASP A 229 7.37 9.28 14.25
N ARG A 230 7.52 9.06 12.94
CA ARG A 230 8.44 9.82 12.09
C ARG A 230 8.21 11.33 12.19
N LEU A 231 6.97 11.79 12.03
CA LEU A 231 6.65 13.22 12.13
C LEU A 231 6.98 13.77 13.52
N ALA A 232 6.61 13.04 14.58
CA ALA A 232 6.88 13.45 15.96
C ALA A 232 8.38 13.61 16.21
N ARG A 233 9.20 12.63 15.81
CA ARG A 233 10.67 12.69 15.95
C ARG A 233 11.29 13.86 15.19
N GLU A 234 10.84 14.12 13.96
CA GLU A 234 11.38 15.20 13.15
C GLU A 234 11.01 16.58 13.71
N LEU A 235 9.83 16.73 14.31
CA LEU A 235 9.43 17.97 15.01
C LEU A 235 10.12 18.14 16.37
N ASP A 236 10.51 17.05 17.02
CA ASP A 236 11.27 17.08 18.28
C ASP A 236 12.77 17.35 18.05
N HIS A 237 13.28 17.16 16.83
CA HIS A 237 14.69 17.36 16.51
C HIS A 237 15.24 18.74 16.89
N PRO A 238 14.58 19.88 16.58
CA PRO A 238 15.01 21.19 17.04
C PRO A 238 15.02 21.32 18.56
N LEU A 239 14.06 20.71 19.27
CA LEU A 239 13.98 20.72 20.73
C LEU A 239 15.14 19.96 21.36
N ARG A 240 15.52 18.80 20.80
CA ARG A 240 16.71 18.05 21.22
C ARG A 240 17.99 18.85 21.05
N LYS A 241 18.14 19.58 19.94
CA LYS A 241 19.28 20.50 19.74
C LYS A 241 19.30 21.64 20.76
N LEU A 242 18.15 22.21 21.07
CA LEU A 242 18.05 23.23 22.14
C LEU A 242 18.36 22.64 23.52
N HIS A 243 18.02 21.38 23.78
CA HIS A 243 18.36 20.71 25.04
C HIS A 243 19.88 20.56 25.24
N GLN A 244 20.62 20.35 24.16
CA GLN A 244 22.09 20.26 24.17
C GLN A 244 22.77 21.63 24.28
N ALA A 245 22.08 22.72 23.93
CA ALA A 245 22.62 24.07 24.01
C ALA A 245 22.96 24.47 25.45
N THR A 246 24.00 25.27 25.65
CA THR A 246 24.44 25.74 26.99
C THR A 246 23.94 27.13 27.36
N CYS A 247 23.35 27.85 26.42
CA CYS A 247 22.90 29.22 26.59
C CYS A 247 21.64 29.35 27.47
N ALA A 248 21.46 30.52 28.08
CA ALA A 248 20.28 30.81 28.90
C ALA A 248 18.98 30.89 28.07
N CYS A 249 19.05 31.33 26.80
CA CYS A 249 17.87 31.48 25.92
C CYS A 249 17.21 30.16 25.55
N ARG A 250 17.91 29.01 25.66
CA ARG A 250 17.43 27.74 25.11
C ARG A 250 16.03 27.34 25.58
N LYS A 251 15.71 27.63 26.84
CA LYS A 251 14.40 27.30 27.44
C LYS A 251 13.29 28.19 26.87
N GLU A 252 13.56 29.49 26.75
CA GLU A 252 12.63 30.46 26.16
C GLU A 252 12.38 30.12 24.69
N THR A 253 13.44 29.92 23.90
CA THR A 253 13.32 29.54 22.48
C THR A 253 12.62 28.20 22.26
N ALA A 254 12.85 27.20 23.13
CA ALA A 254 12.13 25.93 23.06
C ALA A 254 10.62 26.15 23.32
N PHE A 255 10.29 26.92 24.35
CA PHE A 255 8.91 27.26 24.66
C PHE A 255 8.23 28.07 23.55
N ASP A 256 8.90 29.09 23.00
CA ASP A 256 8.37 29.90 21.89
C ASP A 256 8.13 29.06 20.62
N TYR A 257 9.00 28.07 20.35
CA TYR A 257 8.82 27.13 19.26
C TYR A 257 7.59 26.24 19.46
N GLU A 258 7.42 25.69 20.67
CA GLU A 258 6.25 24.91 21.04
C GLU A 258 4.96 25.75 20.97
N ASP A 259 4.99 26.99 21.44
CA ASP A 259 3.88 27.94 21.35
C ASP A 259 3.52 28.26 19.90
N ALA A 260 4.51 28.43 19.02
CA ALA A 260 4.29 28.62 17.59
C ALA A 260 3.64 27.39 16.94
N LEU A 261 4.04 26.17 17.31
CA LEU A 261 3.39 24.93 16.87
C LEU A 261 1.97 24.78 17.46
N ALA A 262 1.77 25.21 18.71
CA ALA A 262 0.46 25.19 19.38
C ALA A 262 -0.51 26.16 18.70
N ALA A 263 -0.04 27.35 18.27
CA ALA A 263 -0.83 28.36 17.59
C ALA A 263 -1.47 27.87 16.28
N ILE A 264 -0.80 26.97 15.55
CA ILE A 264 -1.36 26.31 14.36
C ILE A 264 -2.16 25.03 14.67
N GLY A 265 -2.19 24.61 15.94
CA GLY A 265 -2.90 23.44 16.44
C GLY A 265 -2.13 22.12 16.34
N CYS A 266 -0.81 22.18 16.09
CA CYS A 266 0.05 21.01 15.88
C CYS A 266 0.84 20.59 17.14
N TRP A 267 0.66 21.27 18.28
CA TRP A 267 1.28 20.94 19.57
C TRP A 267 0.25 20.81 20.70
N PRO A 268 0.40 19.86 21.64
CA PRO A 268 1.27 18.68 21.55
C PRO A 268 0.90 17.78 20.37
N ILE A 269 1.90 17.18 19.71
CA ILE A 269 1.68 16.42 18.46
C ILE A 269 0.71 15.23 18.65
N ALA A 270 0.76 14.55 19.80
CA ALA A 270 -0.18 13.49 20.15
C ALA A 270 -1.63 13.97 20.15
N SER A 271 -1.89 15.19 20.66
CA SER A 271 -3.22 15.80 20.61
C SER A 271 -3.62 16.16 19.18
N ALA A 272 -2.69 16.57 18.33
CA ALA A 272 -2.96 16.82 16.92
C ALA A 272 -3.38 15.54 16.18
N PHE A 273 -2.73 14.40 16.42
CA PHE A 273 -3.09 13.10 15.80
C PHE A 273 -4.50 12.60 16.14
N THR A 274 -5.06 13.01 17.27
CA THR A 274 -6.45 12.68 17.63
C THR A 274 -7.47 13.58 16.93
N ARG A 275 -7.10 14.82 16.62
CA ARG A 275 -8.00 15.85 16.06
C ARG A 275 -7.98 15.92 14.55
N TYR A 276 -6.82 15.65 13.93
CA TYR A 276 -6.54 15.94 12.53
C TYR A 276 -5.91 14.75 11.83
N THR A 277 -6.21 14.58 10.54
CA THR A 277 -5.53 13.60 9.69
C THR A 277 -4.08 14.00 9.48
N LEU A 278 -3.21 13.04 9.18
CA LEU A 278 -1.82 13.33 8.86
C LEU A 278 -1.71 14.38 7.75
N SER A 279 -2.52 14.26 6.69
CA SER A 279 -2.59 15.28 5.63
C SER A 279 -2.96 16.67 6.15
N GLN A 280 -3.95 16.79 7.04
CA GLN A 280 -4.33 18.07 7.64
C GLN A 280 -3.24 18.64 8.55
N ILE A 281 -2.54 17.80 9.32
CA ILE A 281 -1.41 18.22 10.15
C ILE A 281 -0.29 18.76 9.26
N LEU A 282 0.06 18.03 8.19
CA LEU A 282 1.09 18.47 7.24
C LEU A 282 0.72 19.78 6.52
N GLU A 283 -0.55 19.99 6.19
CA GLU A 283 -1.05 21.25 5.63
C GLU A 283 -0.89 22.41 6.62
N LYS A 284 -1.28 22.20 7.88
CA LYS A 284 -1.13 23.18 8.97
C LYS A 284 0.34 23.52 9.24
N LEU A 285 1.21 22.51 9.30
CA LEU A 285 2.66 22.70 9.43
C LEU A 285 3.23 23.47 8.23
N GLY A 286 2.62 23.39 7.05
CA GLY A 286 3.00 24.20 5.89
C GLY A 286 2.78 25.71 6.08
N THR A 287 1.95 26.10 7.05
CA THR A 287 1.72 27.51 7.43
C THR A 287 2.57 27.96 8.63
N PHE A 288 3.42 27.07 9.15
CA PHE A 288 4.29 27.36 10.27
C PHE A 288 5.26 28.49 9.93
N ASN A 289 5.30 29.51 10.79
CA ASN A 289 6.24 30.61 10.69
C ASN A 289 6.71 30.99 12.09
N PHE A 290 7.98 30.75 12.38
CA PHE A 290 8.61 31.12 13.64
C PHE A 290 10.00 31.69 13.38
N THR A 291 10.29 32.85 13.96
CA THR A 291 11.62 33.44 13.95
C THR A 291 12.00 33.73 15.40
N PRO A 292 13.13 33.18 15.90
CA PRO A 292 13.54 33.40 17.28
C PRO A 292 13.98 34.86 17.49
N ASP A 293 13.57 35.46 18.61
CA ASP A 293 13.89 36.86 18.93
C ASP A 293 15.37 37.08 19.30
N ARG A 294 16.08 36.02 19.67
CA ARG A 294 17.45 36.08 20.23
C ARG A 294 18.52 35.92 19.14
N LYS A 295 18.85 37.03 18.45
CA LYS A 295 19.87 37.07 17.39
C LYS A 295 21.32 36.92 17.87
N ASP A 296 21.59 37.21 19.15
CA ASP A 296 22.95 37.26 19.73
C ASP A 296 23.27 36.03 20.60
N CYS A 297 22.62 34.89 20.36
CA CYS A 297 22.89 33.67 21.11
C CYS A 297 24.27 33.07 20.78
N GLU A 298 25.13 32.97 21.80
CA GLU A 298 26.48 32.40 21.71
C GLU A 298 26.50 30.94 21.23
N SER A 299 25.50 30.12 21.62
CA SER A 299 25.50 28.69 21.30
C SER A 299 25.12 28.37 19.86
N GLY A 300 24.63 29.33 19.08
CA GLY A 300 24.12 29.11 17.72
C GLY A 300 22.78 28.36 17.63
N TYR A 301 22.48 27.42 18.54
CA TYR A 301 21.25 26.62 18.52
C TYR A 301 19.95 27.44 18.65
N CYS A 302 19.91 28.55 19.42
CA CYS A 302 18.71 29.42 19.46
C CYS A 302 18.47 30.14 18.11
N ARG A 303 19.41 30.09 17.15
CA ARG A 303 19.35 30.76 15.83
C ARG A 303 19.05 29.78 14.69
N LEU A 304 18.69 28.54 15.01
CA LEU A 304 18.31 27.55 14.01
C LEU A 304 17.15 28.07 13.15
N ASP A 305 17.15 27.71 11.86
CA ASP A 305 15.99 27.92 11.00
C ASP A 305 14.94 26.85 11.31
N PHE A 306 14.06 27.16 12.26
CA PHE A 306 12.95 26.29 12.65
C PHE A 306 11.96 26.07 11.49
N ASN A 307 11.82 27.02 10.57
CA ASN A 307 10.97 26.86 9.38
C ASN A 307 11.57 25.85 8.41
N LYS A 308 12.89 25.87 8.21
CA LYS A 308 13.59 24.80 7.47
C LYS A 308 13.41 23.44 8.15
N SER A 309 13.52 23.39 9.48
CA SER A 309 13.36 22.14 10.24
C SER A 309 11.94 21.55 10.07
N VAL A 310 10.89 22.37 10.20
CA VAL A 310 9.51 21.93 9.97
C VAL A 310 9.27 21.53 8.51
N ARG A 311 9.87 22.23 7.53
CA ARG A 311 9.80 21.81 6.12
C ARG A 311 10.46 20.44 5.89
N ILE A 312 11.61 20.18 6.51
CA ILE A 312 12.27 18.88 6.45
C ILE A 312 11.35 17.80 7.06
N ALA A 313 10.76 18.06 8.22
CA ALA A 313 9.80 17.15 8.86
C ALA A 313 8.62 16.81 7.93
N ILE A 314 8.05 17.81 7.25
CA ILE A 314 6.97 17.61 6.28
C ILE A 314 7.42 16.72 5.13
N THR A 315 8.57 17.01 4.51
CA THR A 315 9.10 16.26 3.36
C THR A 315 9.38 14.82 3.74
N ARG A 316 10.16 14.59 4.81
CA ARG A 316 10.51 13.25 5.29
C ARG A 316 9.27 12.43 5.64
N THR A 317 8.27 13.04 6.28
CA THR A 317 7.01 12.35 6.62
C THR A 317 6.21 11.94 5.36
N LYS A 318 6.18 12.77 4.30
CA LYS A 318 5.47 12.44 3.04
C LYS A 318 6.12 11.30 2.26
N GLU A 319 7.45 11.21 2.37
CA GLU A 319 8.30 10.19 1.74
C GLU A 319 8.39 8.90 2.59
N GLU A 320 7.98 8.96 3.86
CA GLU A 320 8.06 7.83 4.79
C GLU A 320 7.23 6.62 4.33
N PHE A 321 6.14 6.79 3.58
CA PHE A 321 5.31 5.66 3.16
C PHE A 321 4.70 5.87 1.78
N ASP A 322 4.90 4.91 0.88
CA ASP A 322 4.41 4.98 -0.51
C ASP A 322 3.07 4.30 -0.72
N GLY A 323 2.57 3.58 0.29
CA GLY A 323 1.44 2.67 0.15
C GLY A 323 1.91 1.22 0.25
N LEU A 324 1.01 0.28 0.50
CA LEU A 324 1.38 -1.14 0.49
C LEU A 324 1.71 -1.59 -0.94
N CYS A 325 2.69 -2.48 -1.08
CA CYS A 325 3.18 -3.01 -2.35
C CYS A 325 2.69 -4.45 -2.55
N LEU A 326 1.87 -4.67 -3.59
CA LEU A 326 1.36 -6.01 -3.93
C LEU A 326 2.48 -6.99 -4.28
N ASP A 327 3.55 -6.52 -4.90
CA ASP A 327 4.67 -7.37 -5.32
C ASP A 327 5.44 -7.86 -4.09
N CYS A 328 5.71 -6.96 -3.12
CA CYS A 328 6.22 -7.31 -1.80
C CYS A 328 5.33 -8.33 -1.09
N MET A 329 4.01 -8.07 -1.03
CA MET A 329 3.05 -8.99 -0.40
C MET A 329 3.06 -10.36 -1.07
N LYS A 330 3.11 -10.42 -2.41
CA LYS A 330 3.14 -11.68 -3.19
C LYS A 330 4.44 -12.45 -2.96
N ARG A 331 5.60 -11.79 -3.03
CA ARG A 331 6.92 -12.45 -2.90
C ARG A 331 7.26 -12.89 -1.48
N SER A 332 6.71 -12.20 -0.47
CA SER A 332 6.93 -12.50 0.94
C SER A 332 6.00 -13.58 1.48
N LYS A 333 5.03 -14.09 0.69
CA LYS A 333 4.25 -15.26 1.10
C LYS A 333 5.18 -16.43 1.43
N ALA A 334 4.72 -17.34 2.28
CA ALA A 334 5.50 -18.48 2.77
C ALA A 334 6.31 -19.16 1.65
N PRO A 335 7.53 -19.64 1.94
CA PRO A 335 8.40 -20.26 0.95
C PRO A 335 7.66 -21.32 0.14
N GLN A 336 7.90 -21.36 -1.16
CA GLN A 336 7.32 -22.40 -2.00
C GLN A 336 7.81 -23.78 -1.53
N ALA A 337 6.99 -24.82 -1.69
CA ALA A 337 7.38 -26.17 -1.33
C ALA A 337 8.70 -26.55 -2.02
N GLY A 338 9.74 -26.83 -1.23
CA GLY A 338 11.09 -27.16 -1.71
C GLY A 338 12.04 -25.97 -1.86
N GLN A 339 11.61 -24.73 -1.65
CA GLN A 339 12.50 -23.57 -1.66
C GLN A 339 13.34 -23.53 -0.38
N ALA A 340 14.67 -23.42 -0.53
CA ALA A 340 15.56 -23.27 0.61
C ALA A 340 15.32 -21.92 1.30
N ARG A 341 15.29 -21.90 2.64
CA ARG A 341 15.08 -20.67 3.42
C ARG A 341 16.10 -19.57 3.07
N LYS A 342 17.34 -19.93 2.75
CA LYS A 342 18.39 -19.00 2.33
C LYS A 342 18.02 -18.27 1.03
N GLU A 343 17.55 -19.00 0.03
CA GLU A 343 17.12 -18.45 -1.26
C GLU A 343 15.89 -17.55 -1.09
N TYR A 344 14.95 -17.94 -0.22
CA TYR A 344 13.79 -17.12 0.12
C TYR A 344 14.18 -15.79 0.78
N ILE A 345 15.13 -15.80 1.72
CA ILE A 345 15.66 -14.60 2.37
C ILE A 345 16.38 -13.72 1.35
N GLU A 346 17.26 -14.30 0.53
CA GLU A 346 18.03 -13.57 -0.49
C GLU A 346 17.11 -12.87 -1.50
N LYS A 347 16.10 -13.57 -2.02
CA LYS A 347 15.08 -13.01 -2.93
C LYS A 347 14.30 -11.84 -2.32
N ASN A 348 14.15 -11.82 -0.99
CA ASN A 348 13.41 -10.79 -0.28
C ASN A 348 14.29 -9.70 0.32
N SER A 349 15.61 -9.83 0.24
CA SER A 349 16.57 -8.88 0.78
C SER A 349 16.74 -7.69 -0.17
N PRO A 350 17.02 -6.49 0.35
CA PRO A 350 17.31 -5.34 -0.49
C PRO A 350 18.61 -5.56 -1.27
N PHE A 351 18.72 -4.98 -2.45
CA PHE A 351 19.97 -4.94 -3.21
C PHE A 351 20.58 -3.54 -3.07
N LYS A 352 21.71 -3.41 -2.36
CA LYS A 352 22.38 -2.12 -2.13
C LYS A 352 21.44 -1.05 -1.55
N GLY A 353 20.57 -1.43 -0.63
CA GLY A 353 19.56 -0.56 -0.03
C GLY A 353 18.31 -0.31 -0.88
N CYS A 354 18.21 -0.89 -2.09
CA CYS A 354 16.99 -0.84 -2.91
C CYS A 354 15.99 -1.90 -2.44
N TRP A 355 14.84 -1.48 -1.91
CA TRP A 355 13.80 -2.34 -1.33
C TRP A 355 12.69 -2.75 -2.30
N ASP A 356 12.67 -2.10 -3.46
CA ASP A 356 11.70 -2.23 -4.54
C ASP A 356 12.19 -3.10 -5.70
N MET A 357 13.27 -3.87 -5.48
CA MET A 357 13.74 -4.86 -6.46
C MET A 357 12.60 -5.80 -6.85
N ASP A 358 12.46 -6.00 -8.16
CA ASP A 358 11.39 -6.79 -8.81
C ASP A 358 9.95 -6.29 -8.52
N CYS A 359 9.79 -5.05 -8.06
CA CYS A 359 8.48 -4.41 -7.92
C CYS A 359 8.10 -3.62 -9.18
N ARG A 360 6.81 -3.55 -9.48
CA ARG A 360 6.29 -2.74 -10.59
C ARG A 360 6.39 -1.24 -10.35
N TYR A 361 6.47 -0.84 -9.07
CA TYR A 361 6.52 0.55 -8.65
C TYR A 361 7.60 0.70 -7.58
N GLY A 362 8.37 1.78 -7.68
CA GLY A 362 9.42 2.08 -6.71
C GLY A 362 8.86 2.47 -5.35
N HIS A 363 9.53 2.03 -4.29
CA HIS A 363 9.12 2.31 -2.91
C HIS A 363 10.26 2.13 -1.89
N ALA A 364 10.11 2.76 -0.74
CA ALA A 364 11.09 2.69 0.34
C ALA A 364 11.00 1.40 1.20
N GLN A 365 11.91 1.30 2.18
CA GLN A 365 12.01 0.22 3.17
C GLN A 365 10.74 0.05 4.01
N THR A 366 10.14 1.16 4.42
CA THR A 366 8.91 1.22 5.21
C THR A 366 7.75 0.54 4.49
N THR A 367 7.54 0.89 3.21
CA THR A 367 6.57 0.24 2.33
C THR A 367 6.81 -1.27 2.27
N TRP A 368 8.05 -1.70 2.07
CA TRP A 368 8.41 -3.12 2.09
C TRP A 368 8.06 -3.79 3.43
N ARG A 369 8.45 -3.16 4.55
CA ARG A 369 8.26 -3.67 5.92
C ARG A 369 6.79 -3.93 6.23
N HIS A 370 5.92 -2.98 5.89
CA HIS A 370 4.48 -3.11 6.13
C HIS A 370 3.79 -4.02 5.10
N SER A 371 4.37 -4.19 3.92
CA SER A 371 3.87 -5.13 2.90
C SER A 371 4.31 -6.57 3.13
N TRP A 372 5.10 -6.83 4.18
CA TRP A 372 5.58 -8.17 4.50
C TRP A 372 4.46 -9.07 5.00
N THR A 373 4.26 -10.21 4.32
CA THR A 373 3.27 -11.23 4.71
C THR A 373 3.90 -12.57 5.13
N GLY A 374 5.23 -12.63 5.18
CA GLY A 374 5.99 -13.81 5.57
C GLY A 374 6.20 -13.92 7.07
N SER A 375 7.13 -14.80 7.47
CA SER A 375 7.50 -14.98 8.88
C SER A 375 8.11 -13.69 9.47
N PRO A 376 7.67 -13.25 10.66
CA PRO A 376 8.31 -12.12 11.36
C PRO A 376 9.80 -12.35 11.67
N THR A 377 10.21 -13.60 11.85
CA THR A 377 11.62 -13.94 12.08
C THR A 377 12.47 -13.71 10.83
N ASP A 378 11.96 -14.07 9.66
CA ASP A 378 12.67 -13.82 8.39
C ASP A 378 12.72 -12.31 8.09
N ARG A 379 11.63 -11.58 8.36
CA ARG A 379 11.61 -10.11 8.26
C ARG A 379 12.71 -9.47 9.11
N ARG A 380 12.83 -9.88 10.38
CA ARG A 380 13.84 -9.36 11.31
C ARG A 380 15.26 -9.67 10.84
N LEU A 381 15.51 -10.86 10.30
CA LEU A 381 16.82 -11.20 9.76
C LEU A 381 17.19 -10.33 8.57
N ILE A 382 16.26 -10.08 7.65
CA ILE A 382 16.50 -9.21 6.48
C ILE A 382 16.79 -7.78 6.93
N LEU A 383 15.97 -7.22 7.83
CA LEU A 383 16.17 -5.87 8.36
C LEU A 383 17.49 -5.75 9.13
N GLY A 384 17.84 -6.76 9.95
CA GLY A 384 19.10 -6.79 10.69
C GLY A 384 20.32 -6.88 9.78
N ALA A 385 20.25 -7.66 8.70
CA ALA A 385 21.32 -7.76 7.72
C ALA A 385 21.55 -6.42 6.98
N ASP A 386 20.48 -5.75 6.54
CA ASP A 386 20.58 -4.42 5.90
C ASP A 386 21.16 -3.37 6.86
N ARG A 387 20.69 -3.32 8.12
CA ARG A 387 21.26 -2.45 9.14
C ARG A 387 22.77 -2.69 9.31
N GLY A 388 23.19 -3.95 9.43
CA GLY A 388 24.61 -4.31 9.54
C GLY A 388 25.43 -3.98 8.29
N GLU A 389 24.85 -4.00 7.10
CA GLU A 389 25.51 -3.54 5.88
C GLU A 389 25.68 -2.01 5.85
N ARG A 390 24.64 -1.26 6.24
CA ARG A 390 24.71 0.22 6.32
C ARG A 390 25.77 0.70 7.31
N VAL A 391 25.83 0.09 8.50
CA VAL A 391 26.85 0.43 9.50
C VAL A 391 28.25 0.20 8.94
N ARG A 392 28.51 -0.98 8.35
CA ARG A 392 29.80 -1.29 7.72
C ARG A 392 30.15 -0.33 6.58
N HIS A 393 29.17 0.05 5.76
CA HIS A 393 29.40 1.02 4.68
C HIS A 393 29.84 2.38 5.23
N ARG A 394 29.15 2.88 6.25
CA ARG A 394 29.49 4.16 6.92
C ARG A 394 30.87 4.10 7.57
N GLU A 395 31.22 2.98 8.23
CA GLU A 395 32.55 2.78 8.81
C GLU A 395 33.66 2.85 7.75
N LEU A 396 33.45 2.18 6.61
CA LEU A 396 34.37 2.23 5.47
C LEU A 396 34.50 3.64 4.87
N GLU A 397 33.40 4.39 4.80
CA GLU A 397 33.43 5.79 4.33
C GLU A 397 34.21 6.70 5.29
N ARG A 398 34.01 6.53 6.60
CA ARG A 398 34.77 7.24 7.64
C ARG A 398 36.26 6.91 7.59
N GLU A 399 36.63 5.64 7.37
CA GLU A 399 38.01 5.22 7.21
C GLU A 399 38.65 5.89 5.97
N ARG A 400 37.95 5.88 4.83
CA ARG A 400 38.40 6.56 3.60
C ARG A 400 38.55 8.07 3.78
N ALA A 401 37.66 8.71 4.54
CA ALA A 401 37.78 10.14 4.86
C ALA A 401 39.06 10.42 5.67
N ARG A 402 39.32 9.62 6.71
CA ARG A 402 40.55 9.72 7.53
C ARG A 402 41.81 9.50 6.71
N GLU A 403 41.82 8.54 5.79
CA GLU A 403 42.95 8.30 4.90
C GLU A 403 43.22 9.48 3.96
N LYS A 404 42.16 10.09 3.41
CA LYS A 404 42.29 11.30 2.57
C LYS A 404 42.88 12.47 3.36
N GLU A 405 42.40 12.71 4.58
CA GLU A 405 42.95 13.75 5.46
C GLU A 405 44.42 13.49 5.82
N ALA A 406 44.76 12.25 6.18
CA ALA A 406 46.13 11.86 6.50
C ALA A 406 47.10 12.02 5.30
N THR A 407 46.61 11.82 4.08
CA THR A 407 47.39 12.01 2.85
C THR A 407 47.53 13.47 2.48
N ALA A 408 46.44 14.25 2.58
CA ALA A 408 46.44 15.69 2.34
C ALA A 408 47.36 16.45 3.33
N GLY A 409 47.43 16.02 4.58
CA GLY A 409 48.34 16.59 5.59
C GLY A 409 49.83 16.38 5.32
N ARG A 410 50.23 15.41 4.48
CA ARG A 410 51.65 15.16 4.13
C ARG A 410 52.14 15.98 2.94
N GLU A 411 51.25 16.49 2.09
CA GLU A 411 51.63 17.23 0.88
C GLU A 411 51.92 18.73 1.14
N TRP A 412 51.60 19.22 2.33
CA TRP A 412 51.87 20.59 2.79
C TRP A 412 53.15 20.74 3.62
N ALA A 413 54.12 19.83 3.51
CA ALA A 413 55.47 20.14 3.94
C ALA A 413 56.05 21.22 2.99
N PRO A 414 56.41 22.43 3.47
CA PRO A 414 56.92 23.47 2.61
C PRO A 414 58.23 22.96 2.01
N ARG A 415 58.21 22.63 0.70
CA ARG A 415 59.44 22.41 -0.05
C ARG A 415 60.24 23.70 0.09
N GLY A 416 61.31 23.63 0.88
CA GLY A 416 62.16 24.76 1.19
C GLY A 416 62.46 25.56 -0.07
N ARG A 417 62.12 26.84 -0.03
CA ARG A 417 62.48 27.84 -1.04
C ARG A 417 63.98 27.74 -1.33
N ARG A 418 64.35 27.00 -2.37
CA ARG A 418 65.66 27.13 -2.99
C ARG A 418 65.61 28.41 -3.80
N SER A 419 66.19 29.46 -3.26
CA SER A 419 66.33 30.77 -3.88
C SER A 419 67.16 30.66 -5.17
N GLY A 420 66.47 30.44 -6.30
CA GLY A 420 67.03 30.44 -7.64
C GLY A 420 66.53 31.66 -8.42
N ARG A 421 67.21 32.78 -8.21
CA ARG A 421 67.03 34.05 -8.92
C ARG A 421 67.28 33.85 -10.41
N ARG A 422 66.25 33.94 -11.27
CA ARG A 422 66.43 34.30 -12.68
C ARG A 422 65.25 35.12 -13.19
N ARG A 423 65.55 36.40 -13.43
CA ARG A 423 64.76 37.34 -14.22
C ARG A 423 64.71 36.87 -15.67
N SER A 424 63.54 36.86 -16.27
CA SER A 424 63.37 37.23 -17.67
C SER A 424 62.00 37.86 -17.86
N HIS A 425 62.05 39.12 -18.27
CA HIS A 425 60.97 39.85 -18.90
C HIS A 425 60.36 39.01 -20.04
N PHE A 426 59.03 38.95 -20.14
CA PHE A 426 58.38 39.06 -21.43
C PHE A 426 56.96 39.63 -21.29
N SER A 427 56.60 40.35 -22.34
CA SER A 427 55.60 41.40 -22.43
C SER A 427 54.29 40.91 -23.05
N MET A 428 53.20 41.54 -22.62
CA MET A 428 51.91 41.82 -23.26
C MET A 428 51.21 40.75 -24.13
N GLY A 429 49.97 40.45 -23.75
CA GLY A 429 48.94 39.87 -24.61
C GLY A 429 47.56 40.19 -24.07
N ASN A 430 46.89 41.14 -24.74
CA ASN A 430 45.54 41.65 -24.49
C ASN A 430 44.48 40.57 -24.82
N GLY A 431 43.40 40.47 -24.03
CA GLY A 431 42.31 39.54 -24.34
C GLY A 431 41.12 39.68 -23.40
N ASN A 432 40.09 40.40 -23.86
CA ASN A 432 38.76 40.43 -23.26
C ASN A 432 38.13 39.03 -23.20
N GLY A 433 37.47 38.72 -22.09
CA GLY A 433 36.62 37.55 -21.95
C GLY A 433 35.87 37.59 -20.64
N GLU A 434 34.58 37.90 -20.71
CA GLU A 434 33.59 37.70 -19.65
C GLU A 434 33.62 36.24 -19.15
N ALA A 435 33.75 36.05 -17.84
CA ALA A 435 33.20 34.90 -17.14
C ALA A 435 33.05 35.27 -15.67
N ALA A 436 31.80 35.43 -15.24
CA ALA A 436 31.44 35.54 -13.84
C ALA A 436 31.79 34.21 -13.14
N ALA A 437 32.86 34.22 -12.35
CA ALA A 437 33.17 33.16 -11.41
C ALA A 437 32.22 33.30 -10.22
N LEU A 438 31.21 32.43 -10.16
CA LEU A 438 30.47 32.16 -8.94
C LEU A 438 31.40 31.34 -8.03
N ASP A 439 31.82 31.96 -6.94
CA ASP A 439 32.51 31.29 -5.84
C ASP A 439 31.68 30.08 -5.39
N GLY A 440 32.27 28.90 -5.54
CA GLY A 440 31.75 27.66 -4.98
C GLY A 440 31.84 27.76 -3.47
N ALA A 441 30.71 28.05 -2.84
CA ALA A 441 30.53 27.80 -1.42
C ALA A 441 30.70 26.30 -1.18
N GLU A 442 31.80 25.93 -0.55
CA GLU A 442 32.07 24.59 -0.05
C GLU A 442 30.92 24.22 0.90
N HIS A 443 30.09 23.28 0.45
CA HIS A 443 29.02 22.71 1.23
C HIS A 443 29.70 21.77 2.24
N GLU A 444 29.96 22.28 3.45
CA GLU A 444 30.27 21.41 4.59
C GLU A 444 29.01 20.59 4.89
N ASP A 445 29.01 19.36 4.41
CA ASP A 445 28.06 18.32 4.77
C ASP A 445 28.27 17.98 6.25
N ILE A 446 27.54 18.70 7.12
CA ILE A 446 27.41 18.38 8.54
C ILE A 446 26.54 17.12 8.63
N ASP A 447 27.18 15.96 8.46
CA ASP A 447 26.61 14.60 8.50
C ASP A 447 26.84 13.93 9.88
N ASP A 448 26.67 14.68 10.99
CA ASP A 448 27.10 14.22 12.32
C ASP A 448 26.00 13.84 13.33
N ASP A 449 24.70 13.75 12.95
CA ASP A 449 23.64 13.52 13.96
C ASP A 449 22.76 12.27 13.75
N ASP A 450 22.96 11.44 12.72
CA ASP A 450 22.14 10.23 12.49
C ASP A 450 22.68 8.97 13.20
N GLU A 451 23.62 9.11 14.14
CA GLU A 451 24.40 8.01 14.73
C GLU A 451 23.73 7.29 15.93
N PHE A 452 22.56 7.73 16.42
CA PHE A 452 22.08 7.23 17.73
C PHE A 452 20.75 6.45 17.78
N TYR A 453 19.97 6.28 16.71
CA TYR A 453 18.53 5.93 16.88
C TYR A 453 17.97 4.71 16.11
N ASP A 454 18.76 3.64 15.92
CA ASP A 454 18.23 2.34 15.45
C ASP A 454 18.04 1.30 16.58
N ALA A 455 18.22 1.68 17.85
CA ALA A 455 18.21 0.77 19.00
C ALA A 455 16.81 0.38 19.54
N GLU A 456 15.71 0.95 19.03
CA GLU A 456 14.39 0.83 19.70
C GLU A 456 13.53 -0.38 19.28
N GLU A 457 13.97 -1.21 18.33
CA GLU A 457 13.12 -2.31 17.84
C GLU A 457 13.18 -3.59 18.72
N ASP A 458 14.07 -3.66 19.72
CA ASP A 458 14.21 -4.84 20.60
C ASP A 458 13.36 -4.77 21.89
N THR A 459 12.68 -3.66 22.21
CA THR A 459 12.00 -3.49 23.51
C THR A 459 10.48 -3.64 23.52
N TYR A 460 9.79 -3.66 22.37
CA TYR A 460 8.32 -3.61 22.36
C TYR A 460 7.56 -4.92 22.10
N LEU A 461 8.24 -6.08 21.97
CA LEU A 461 7.54 -7.34 21.64
C LEU A 461 7.92 -8.56 22.50
N THR A 462 8.68 -8.40 23.58
CA THR A 462 9.12 -9.53 24.42
C THR A 462 8.27 -9.80 25.66
N GLU A 463 7.26 -8.99 26.02
CA GLU A 463 6.59 -9.17 27.33
C GLU A 463 5.13 -9.65 27.35
N ASP A 464 4.35 -9.61 26.26
CA ASP A 464 2.88 -9.85 26.38
C ASP A 464 2.31 -11.16 25.75
N ILE A 465 3.12 -12.18 25.46
CA ILE A 465 2.59 -13.48 24.96
C ILE A 465 2.82 -14.65 25.95
N ALA A 466 3.30 -14.38 27.16
CA ALA A 466 3.52 -15.43 28.17
C ALA A 466 2.38 -15.63 29.19
N GLU A 467 1.37 -14.75 29.29
CA GLU A 467 0.40 -14.78 30.41
C GLU A 467 -1.05 -15.18 30.09
N LEU A 468 -1.37 -15.65 28.88
CA LEU A 468 -2.75 -16.07 28.55
C LEU A 468 -2.98 -17.59 28.40
N ASN A 469 -2.15 -18.42 29.04
CA ASN A 469 -2.33 -19.87 28.99
C ASN A 469 -2.04 -20.58 30.33
N VAL A 470 -2.68 -20.18 31.43
CA VAL A 470 -3.00 -21.08 32.55
C VAL A 470 -4.25 -20.54 33.27
N ARG A 471 -5.21 -21.45 33.54
CA ARG A 471 -6.53 -21.29 34.20
C ARG A 471 -7.67 -21.08 33.18
N ASP A 472 -8.59 -22.02 32.97
CA ASP A 472 -9.29 -22.83 33.97
C ASP A 472 -9.61 -24.25 33.49
N GLU A 473 -9.72 -25.13 34.50
CA GLU A 473 -10.39 -26.43 34.54
C GLU A 473 -11.89 -26.35 34.25
#